data_AF-S8DWD7-F1
#
_entry.id   AF-S8DWD7-F1
#
_cell.length_a   1.000
_cell.length_b   1.000
_cell.length_c   1.000
_cell.angle_alpha   90.00
_cell.angle_beta   90.00
_cell.angle_gamma   90.00
#
_symmetry.space_group_name_H-M   'P 1'
#
loop_
_entity.id
_entity.type
_entity.pdbx_description
1 polymer ?
#
loop_
_entity_poly.entity_id
_entity_poly.type
_entity_poly.pdbx_seq_one_letter_code
_entity_poly.pdbx_strand_id
1 'polypeptide(L)'
;KIDLAERVKELLDKEIQTVFHNVTKELDDIQPQEAETNDTDLRQHGHKIDKKIVGFEDAIDDLIGKLEQPSSDPVGVISIIGMGGLGKTTVASKIFNDPGIEYLFPIRIWITISESYNPKDIYMAILEHFITDDMSGKSDDDLAEKAREHLKNAVFLLVLDDVWTPDAWKDIKRALPWGSSRSPSSLPSDKTSSKVLITSRHTSVALSANPNEQPYALRFLNKDESWKNNATVYRSL
;
A
#
# COMPACT_ATOMS: atom_id res chain seq x y z
N LYS A 1 31.76 46.92 -21.69
CA LYS A 1 31.10 45.80 -22.42
C LYS A 1 29.90 45.40 -21.58
N ILE A 2 28.68 45.60 -22.08
CA ILE A 2 27.46 45.18 -21.40
C ILE A 2 27.38 43.67 -21.54
N ASP A 3 27.27 42.94 -20.44
CA ASP A 3 27.16 41.49 -20.47
C ASP A 3 25.76 41.11 -20.96
N LEU A 4 25.68 40.71 -22.23
CA LEU A 4 24.43 40.27 -22.84
C LEU A 4 23.80 39.09 -22.09
N ALA A 5 24.60 38.26 -21.43
CA ALA A 5 24.09 37.12 -20.67
C ALA A 5 23.28 37.57 -19.44
N GLU A 6 23.74 38.62 -18.76
CA GLU A 6 23.07 39.17 -17.59
C GLU A 6 21.73 39.83 -17.97
N ARG A 7 21.71 40.55 -19.09
CA ARG A 7 20.49 41.17 -19.66
C ARG A 7 19.45 40.13 -20.10
N VAL A 8 19.90 39.03 -20.70
CA VAL A 8 19.03 37.92 -21.11
C VAL A 8 18.44 37.20 -19.89
N LYS A 9 19.23 37.04 -18.82
CA LYS A 9 18.76 36.43 -17.58
C LYS A 9 17.71 37.29 -16.88
N GLU A 10 17.88 38.61 -16.83
CA GLU A 10 16.88 39.52 -16.28
C GLU A 10 15.56 39.50 -17.06
N LEU A 11 15.62 39.38 -18.39
CA LEU A 11 14.43 39.28 -19.23
C LEU A 11 13.68 37.96 -19.01
N LEU A 12 14.40 36.85 -18.90
CA LEU A 12 13.81 35.53 -18.60
C LEU A 12 13.17 35.51 -17.21
N ASP A 13 13.84 36.05 -16.19
CA ASP A 13 13.27 36.12 -14.83
C ASP A 13 12.00 36.98 -14.80
N LYS A 14 11.96 38.07 -15.56
CA LYS A 14 10.80 38.94 -15.63
C LYS A 14 9.61 38.29 -16.35
N GLU A 15 9.87 37.51 -17.41
CA GLU A 15 8.82 36.73 -18.08
C GLU A 15 8.27 35.62 -17.17
N ILE A 16 9.14 34.88 -16.48
CA ILE A 16 8.74 33.82 -15.54
C ILE A 16 7.87 34.39 -14.41
N GLN A 17 8.26 35.52 -13.81
CA GLN A 17 7.48 36.17 -12.74
C GLN A 17 6.12 36.66 -13.24
N THR A 18 6.04 37.14 -14.49
CA THR A 18 4.79 37.60 -15.10
C THR A 18 3.84 36.42 -15.33
N VAL A 19 4.35 35.29 -15.85
CA VAL A 19 3.56 34.07 -16.04
C VAL A 19 3.06 33.53 -14.71
N PHE A 20 3.92 33.46 -13.68
CA PHE A 20 3.53 33.03 -12.34
C PHE A 20 2.42 33.91 -11.75
N HIS A 21 2.54 35.23 -11.86
CA HIS A 21 1.55 36.16 -11.34
C HIS A 21 0.18 36.02 -12.03
N ASN A 22 0.18 35.80 -13.34
CA ASN A 22 -1.06 35.60 -14.09
C ASN A 22 -1.75 34.27 -13.74
N VAL A 23 -0.98 33.19 -13.57
CA VAL A 23 -1.52 31.89 -13.14
C VAL A 23 -2.09 31.97 -11.73
N THR A 24 -1.42 32.66 -10.80
CA THR A 24 -1.95 32.83 -9.44
C THR A 24 -3.24 33.64 -9.42
N LYS A 25 -3.36 34.64 -10.30
CA LYS A 25 -4.57 35.45 -10.42
C LYS A 25 -5.73 34.67 -11.04
N GLU A 26 -5.47 33.80 -12.02
CA GLU A 26 -6.48 32.90 -12.59
C GLU A 26 -6.98 31.86 -11.59
N LEU A 27 -6.16 31.45 -10.60
CA LEU A 27 -6.56 30.52 -9.55
C LEU A 27 -7.42 31.18 -8.45
N ASP A 28 -7.21 32.47 -8.16
CA ASP A 28 -7.99 33.21 -7.16
C ASP A 28 -9.41 33.58 -7.67
N ASP A 29 -9.61 33.66 -8.98
CA ASP A 29 -10.91 33.97 -9.61
C ASP A 29 -11.85 32.75 -9.72
N ILE A 30 -11.42 31.55 -9.29
CA ILE A 30 -12.26 30.35 -9.21
C ILE A 30 -12.98 30.33 -7.86
N GLN A 31 -14.16 30.95 -7.78
CA GLN A 31 -15.04 30.81 -6.62
C GLN A 31 -15.65 29.40 -6.55
N PRO A 32 -15.63 28.71 -5.39
CA PRO A 32 -16.29 27.42 -5.26
C PRO A 32 -17.82 27.59 -5.37
N GLN A 33 -18.45 26.95 -6.35
CA GLN A 33 -19.88 26.63 -6.25
C GLN A 33 -20.03 25.51 -5.22
N GLU A 34 -20.72 25.78 -4.12
CA GLU A 34 -21.18 24.75 -3.18
C GLU A 34 -22.14 23.81 -3.91
N ALA A 35 -21.64 22.62 -4.26
CA ALA A 35 -22.44 21.49 -4.68
C ALA A 35 -22.25 20.37 -3.65
N GLU A 36 -23.30 20.10 -2.87
CA GLU A 36 -23.41 18.92 -2.01
C GLU A 36 -23.15 17.65 -2.83
N THR A 37 -21.98 17.03 -2.67
CA THR A 37 -21.71 15.70 -3.27
C THR A 37 -20.79 14.85 -2.40
N ASN A 38 -21.12 13.56 -2.40
CA ASN A 38 -20.76 12.52 -1.46
C ASN A 38 -19.26 12.22 -1.31
N ASP A 39 -18.93 11.73 -0.11
CA ASP A 39 -17.62 11.47 0.53
C ASP A 39 -16.72 10.39 -0.14
N THR A 40 -16.83 10.17 -1.46
CA THR A 40 -16.21 9.00 -2.13
C THR A 40 -15.01 9.29 -3.04
N ASP A 41 -14.63 10.55 -3.31
CA ASP A 41 -13.72 10.84 -4.45
C ASP A 41 -12.29 11.33 -4.09
N LEU A 42 -11.92 11.41 -2.80
CA LEU A 42 -10.61 11.96 -2.39
C LEU A 42 -9.45 10.93 -2.32
N ARG A 43 -9.64 9.68 -2.77
CA ARG A 43 -8.61 8.63 -2.61
C ARG A 43 -7.71 8.37 -3.81
N GLN A 44 -8.01 8.92 -5.00
CA GLN A 44 -7.30 8.49 -6.21
C GLN A 44 -6.08 9.33 -6.62
N HIS A 45 -5.82 10.48 -6.00
CA HIS A 45 -4.60 11.26 -6.27
C HIS A 45 -3.97 11.76 -4.96
N GLY A 46 -3.44 10.82 -4.18
CA GLY A 46 -2.61 11.13 -3.03
C GLY A 46 -1.37 11.89 -3.49
N HIS A 47 -1.37 13.22 -3.29
CA HIS A 47 -0.15 13.99 -3.20
C HIS A 47 0.77 13.22 -2.24
N LYS A 48 1.91 12.70 -2.74
CA LYS A 48 2.96 12.06 -1.93
C LYS A 48 3.50 13.12 -0.96
N ILE A 49 2.78 13.35 0.13
CA ILE A 49 3.39 13.92 1.32
C ILE A 49 4.29 12.80 1.80
N ASP A 50 5.58 12.95 1.50
CA ASP A 50 6.64 12.09 2.02
C ASP A 50 6.74 12.39 3.53
N LYS A 51 5.73 11.92 4.26
CA LYS A 51 5.63 12.10 5.71
C LYS A 51 6.77 11.27 6.26
N LYS A 52 7.80 11.98 6.72
CA LYS A 52 8.95 11.38 7.38
C LYS A 52 8.42 10.72 8.66
N ILE A 53 8.21 9.42 8.59
CA ILE A 53 7.81 8.60 9.72
C ILE A 53 9.10 8.23 10.44
N VAL A 54 9.15 8.55 11.73
CA VAL A 54 10.32 8.35 12.58
C VAL A 54 9.97 7.37 13.69
N GLY A 55 10.83 6.39 13.94
CA GLY A 55 10.75 5.44 15.04
C GLY A 55 10.22 4.04 14.69
N PHE A 56 10.04 3.75 13.39
CA PHE A 56 9.68 2.42 12.92
C PHE A 56 10.72 1.84 11.95
N GLU A 57 11.89 2.47 11.83
CA GLU A 57 12.94 2.06 10.89
C GLU A 57 13.37 0.61 11.14
N ASP A 58 13.57 0.23 12.41
CA ASP A 58 13.89 -1.15 12.80
C ASP A 58 12.79 -2.13 12.38
N ALA A 59 11.52 -1.78 12.61
CA ALA A 59 10.40 -2.63 12.22
C ALA A 59 10.25 -2.77 10.70
N ILE A 60 10.48 -1.68 9.97
CA ILE A 60 10.43 -1.68 8.50
C ILE A 60 11.57 -2.55 7.95
N ASP A 61 12.80 -2.36 8.43
CA ASP A 61 13.97 -3.11 7.97
C ASP A 61 13.80 -4.61 8.25
N ASP A 62 13.35 -5.00 9.44
CA ASP A 62 13.07 -6.39 9.81
C ASP A 62 12.03 -7.02 8.87
N LEU A 63 10.93 -6.31 8.60
CA LEU A 63 9.83 -6.80 7.77
C LEU A 63 10.20 -6.87 6.28
N ILE A 64 10.98 -5.92 5.78
CA ILE A 64 11.55 -5.98 4.42
C ILE A 64 12.46 -7.22 4.31
N GLY A 65 13.34 -7.44 5.29
CA GLY A 65 14.19 -8.63 5.30
C GLY A 65 13.39 -9.94 5.27
N LYS A 66 12.23 -10.01 5.94
CA LYS A 66 11.32 -11.17 5.85
C LYS A 66 10.61 -11.29 4.49
N LEU A 67 10.28 -10.18 3.84
CA LEU A 67 9.66 -10.16 2.52
C LEU A 67 10.64 -10.60 1.42
N GLU A 68 11.91 -10.27 1.57
CA GLU A 68 12.99 -10.68 0.66
C GLU A 68 13.34 -12.17 0.74
N GLN A 69 13.10 -12.79 1.90
CA GLN A 69 13.38 -14.21 2.08
C GLN A 69 12.40 -15.08 1.29
N PRO A 70 12.88 -16.14 0.60
CA PRO A 70 12.00 -17.08 -0.07
C PRO A 70 11.13 -17.83 0.94
N SER A 71 9.87 -18.09 0.57
CA SER A 71 8.97 -18.94 1.35
C SER A 71 8.99 -20.38 0.85
N SER A 72 8.76 -21.34 1.77
CA SER A 72 8.58 -22.75 1.41
C SER A 72 7.28 -23.00 0.64
N ASP A 73 6.26 -22.20 0.94
CA ASP A 73 4.98 -22.20 0.23
C ASP A 73 5.02 -21.21 -0.95
N PRO A 74 4.18 -21.43 -1.99
CA PRO A 74 4.06 -20.50 -3.12
C PRO A 74 3.72 -19.07 -2.72
N VAL A 75 3.06 -18.90 -1.57
CA VAL A 75 2.69 -17.61 -1.00
C VAL A 75 3.08 -17.58 0.48
N GLY A 76 4.00 -16.70 0.87
CA GLY A 76 4.36 -16.46 2.26
C GLY A 76 3.40 -15.48 2.93
N VAL A 77 3.14 -15.66 4.23
CA VAL A 77 2.26 -14.75 5.00
C VAL A 77 3.01 -14.18 6.19
N ILE A 78 3.05 -12.86 6.26
CA ILE A 78 3.64 -12.08 7.35
C ILE A 78 2.52 -11.24 7.97
N SER A 79 2.42 -11.25 9.30
CA SER A 79 1.40 -10.49 10.03
C SER A 79 2.04 -9.50 11.00
N ILE A 80 1.62 -8.24 10.93
CA ILE A 80 1.93 -7.18 11.89
C ILE A 80 0.76 -7.08 12.86
N ILE A 81 1.00 -7.36 14.14
CA ILE A 81 -0.03 -7.28 15.19
C ILE A 81 0.25 -6.16 16.17
N GLY A 82 -0.79 -5.67 16.83
CA GLY A 82 -0.66 -4.66 17.87
C GLY A 82 -1.94 -3.87 18.09
N MET A 83 -2.01 -3.15 19.20
CA MET A 83 -3.14 -2.30 19.56
C MET A 83 -3.50 -1.25 18.50
N GLY A 84 -4.72 -0.72 18.59
CA GLY A 84 -5.16 0.41 17.78
C GLY A 84 -4.23 1.62 17.99
N GLY A 85 -3.97 2.38 16.92
CA GLY A 85 -3.13 3.58 16.97
C GLY A 85 -1.62 3.34 17.04
N LEU A 86 -1.13 2.08 17.07
CA LEU A 86 0.30 1.78 17.12
C LEU A 86 1.08 2.05 15.82
N GLY A 87 0.41 2.38 14.72
CA GLY A 87 1.09 2.64 13.44
C GLY A 87 1.32 1.40 12.55
N LYS A 88 0.61 0.29 12.75
CA LYS A 88 0.71 -0.91 11.90
C LYS A 88 0.50 -0.60 10.41
N THR A 89 -0.59 0.09 10.10
CA THR A 89 -0.92 0.59 8.76
C THR A 89 0.18 1.50 8.22
N THR A 90 0.79 2.31 9.09
CA THR A 90 1.90 3.20 8.74
C THR A 90 3.14 2.43 8.33
N VAL A 91 3.52 1.39 9.09
CA VAL A 91 4.63 0.49 8.78
C VAL A 91 4.37 -0.25 7.47
N ALA A 92 3.19 -0.87 7.32
CA ALA A 92 2.81 -1.55 6.10
C ALA A 92 2.81 -0.62 4.87
N SER A 93 2.34 0.62 5.03
CA SER A 93 2.34 1.63 3.96
C SER A 93 3.75 2.03 3.55
N LYS A 94 4.70 2.16 4.50
CA LYS A 94 6.10 2.44 4.18
C LYS A 94 6.75 1.29 3.41
N ILE A 95 6.51 0.05 3.83
CA ILE A 95 6.98 -1.16 3.13
C ILE A 95 6.38 -1.23 1.72
N PHE A 96 5.07 -1.03 1.58
CA PHE A 96 4.40 -1.11 0.28
C PHE A 96 4.97 -0.13 -0.75
N ASN A 97 5.38 1.06 -0.30
CA ASN A 97 5.94 2.12 -1.13
C ASN A 97 7.47 2.10 -1.21
N ASP A 98 8.13 1.12 -0.60
CA ASP A 98 9.58 1.00 -0.66
C ASP A 98 10.03 0.63 -2.10
N PRO A 99 11.02 1.34 -2.68
CA PRO A 99 11.48 1.05 -4.05
C PRO A 99 12.05 -0.35 -4.25
N GLY A 100 12.69 -0.95 -3.22
CA GLY A 100 13.17 -2.32 -3.26
C GLY A 100 12.01 -3.31 -3.30
N ILE A 101 10.98 -3.07 -2.49
CA ILE A 101 9.74 -3.85 -2.51
C ILE A 101 9.01 -3.72 -3.86
N GLU A 102 8.95 -2.51 -4.43
CA GLU A 102 8.40 -2.29 -5.77
C GLU A 102 9.14 -3.10 -6.84
N TYR A 103 10.46 -3.16 -6.77
CA TYR A 103 11.28 -3.96 -7.68
C TYR A 103 11.05 -5.47 -7.52
N LEU A 104 10.90 -5.95 -6.28
CA LEU A 104 10.71 -7.37 -5.97
C LEU A 104 9.31 -7.88 -6.32
N PHE A 105 8.30 -7.03 -6.17
CA PHE A 105 6.90 -7.38 -6.37
C PHE A 105 6.29 -6.46 -7.44
N PRO A 106 6.33 -6.86 -8.73
CA PRO A 106 5.77 -6.05 -9.82
C PRO A 106 4.27 -5.77 -9.66
N ILE A 107 3.56 -6.68 -9.02
CA ILE A 107 2.14 -6.52 -8.69
C ILE A 107 2.02 -6.26 -7.19
N ARG A 108 1.45 -5.13 -6.80
CA ARG A 108 1.19 -4.78 -5.41
C ARG A 108 -0.25 -4.36 -5.26
N ILE A 109 -0.97 -4.98 -4.34
CA ILE A 109 -2.40 -4.78 -4.14
C ILE A 109 -2.60 -4.41 -2.68
N TRP A 110 -3.34 -3.33 -2.41
CA TRP A 110 -3.67 -2.91 -1.05
C TRP A 110 -5.18 -2.95 -0.85
N ILE A 111 -5.63 -3.70 0.15
CA ILE A 111 -7.05 -3.84 0.50
C ILE A 111 -7.21 -3.59 1.99
N THR A 112 -8.07 -2.63 2.36
CA THR A 112 -8.46 -2.42 3.75
C THR A 112 -9.72 -3.25 4.05
N ILE A 113 -9.66 -4.07 5.10
CA ILE A 113 -10.74 -4.96 5.50
C ILE A 113 -11.52 -4.31 6.64
N SER A 114 -12.76 -3.91 6.36
CA SER A 114 -13.67 -3.41 7.40
C SER A 114 -14.16 -4.55 8.31
N GLU A 115 -14.69 -4.21 9.48
CA GLU A 115 -15.29 -5.20 10.38
C GLU A 115 -16.48 -5.92 9.73
N SER A 116 -17.29 -5.18 8.96
CA SER A 116 -18.44 -5.69 8.19
C SER A 116 -18.09 -5.93 6.71
N TYR A 117 -16.91 -6.50 6.44
CA TYR A 117 -16.45 -6.72 5.07
C TYR A 117 -17.37 -7.68 4.29
N ASN A 118 -17.36 -7.54 2.97
CA ASN A 118 -17.94 -8.50 2.04
C ASN A 118 -16.79 -9.20 1.28
N PRO A 119 -16.68 -10.54 1.32
CA PRO A 119 -15.65 -11.28 0.58
C PRO A 119 -15.59 -10.90 -0.92
N LYS A 120 -16.76 -10.64 -1.52
CA LYS A 120 -16.87 -10.29 -2.93
C LYS A 120 -16.06 -9.05 -3.29
N ASP A 121 -16.09 -8.03 -2.43
CA ASP A 121 -15.38 -6.76 -2.65
C ASP A 121 -13.86 -6.96 -2.67
N ILE A 122 -13.37 -7.90 -1.87
CA ILE A 122 -11.95 -8.27 -1.84
C ILE A 122 -11.56 -8.92 -3.17
N TYR A 123 -12.35 -9.90 -3.65
CA TYR A 123 -12.03 -10.60 -4.89
C TYR A 123 -12.07 -9.65 -6.09
N MET A 124 -13.03 -8.72 -6.13
CA MET A 124 -13.10 -7.69 -7.16
C MET A 124 -11.88 -6.76 -7.10
N ALA A 125 -11.49 -6.27 -5.92
CA ALA A 125 -10.31 -5.43 -5.77
C ALA A 125 -9.01 -6.12 -6.24
N ILE A 126 -8.89 -7.44 -6.05
CA ILE A 126 -7.79 -8.23 -6.62
C ILE A 126 -7.89 -8.25 -8.15
N LEU A 127 -9.07 -8.56 -8.70
CA LEU A 127 -9.29 -8.74 -10.14
C LEU A 127 -9.14 -7.44 -10.95
N GLU A 128 -9.46 -6.28 -10.37
CA GLU A 128 -9.28 -4.96 -11.00
C GLU A 128 -7.82 -4.70 -11.45
N HIS A 129 -6.85 -5.42 -10.87
CA HIS A 129 -5.44 -5.33 -11.29
C HIS A 129 -5.11 -6.16 -12.54
N PHE A 130 -6.01 -7.04 -12.97
CA PHE A 130 -5.77 -8.02 -14.03
C PHE A 130 -6.75 -7.95 -15.19
N ILE A 131 -7.99 -7.52 -14.92
CA ILE A 131 -9.09 -7.52 -15.90
C ILE A 131 -9.88 -6.22 -15.82
N THR A 132 -10.53 -5.87 -16.93
CA THR A 132 -11.43 -4.71 -17.05
C THR A 132 -12.90 -5.10 -17.17
N ASP A 133 -13.20 -6.41 -17.18
CA ASP A 133 -14.54 -6.93 -17.38
C ASP A 133 -15.40 -6.74 -16.14
N ASP A 134 -16.68 -6.41 -16.33
CA ASP A 134 -17.65 -6.38 -15.24
C ASP A 134 -17.95 -7.82 -14.77
N MET A 135 -17.52 -8.11 -13.55
CA MET A 135 -17.74 -9.38 -12.87
C MET A 135 -18.75 -9.28 -11.72
N SER A 136 -19.48 -8.16 -11.61
CA SER A 136 -20.45 -7.91 -10.53
C SER A 136 -21.57 -8.96 -10.47
N GLY A 137 -21.93 -9.58 -11.60
CA GLY A 137 -22.93 -10.65 -11.67
C GLY A 137 -22.44 -12.04 -11.26
N LYS A 138 -21.15 -12.23 -10.98
CA LYS A 138 -20.56 -13.53 -10.64
C LYS A 138 -20.77 -13.91 -9.18
N SER A 139 -20.76 -15.22 -8.91
CA SER A 139 -20.76 -15.74 -7.54
C SER A 139 -19.42 -15.50 -6.87
N ASP A 140 -19.41 -15.51 -5.53
CA ASP A 140 -18.19 -15.35 -4.74
C ASP A 140 -17.16 -16.46 -5.06
N ASP A 141 -17.65 -17.67 -5.32
CA ASP A 141 -16.83 -18.83 -5.68
C ASP A 141 -16.15 -18.63 -7.05
N ASP A 142 -16.90 -18.14 -8.04
CA ASP A 142 -16.35 -17.83 -9.36
C ASP A 142 -15.30 -16.72 -9.30
N LEU A 143 -15.56 -15.68 -8.49
CA LEU A 143 -14.65 -14.56 -8.31
C LEU A 143 -13.36 -14.97 -7.59
N ALA A 144 -13.48 -15.76 -6.52
CA ALA A 144 -12.32 -16.31 -5.81
C ALA A 144 -11.47 -17.18 -6.72
N GLU A 145 -12.09 -18.06 -7.51
CA GLU A 145 -11.38 -18.91 -8.46
C GLU A 145 -10.66 -18.08 -9.53
N LYS A 146 -11.34 -17.06 -10.08
CA LYS A 146 -10.74 -16.18 -11.08
C LYS A 146 -9.55 -15.40 -10.52
N ALA A 147 -9.68 -14.83 -9.33
CA ALA A 147 -8.59 -14.14 -8.65
C ALA A 147 -7.39 -15.09 -8.46
N ARG A 148 -7.66 -16.33 -8.06
CA ARG A 148 -6.64 -17.38 -7.88
C ARG A 148 -5.90 -17.71 -9.18
N GLU A 149 -6.61 -17.84 -10.30
CA GLU A 149 -6.00 -18.10 -11.62
C GLU A 149 -5.00 -17.00 -12.02
N HIS A 150 -5.37 -15.74 -11.83
CA HIS A 150 -4.51 -14.59 -12.16
C HIS A 150 -3.30 -14.51 -11.21
N LEU A 151 -3.54 -14.66 -9.90
CA LEU A 151 -2.48 -14.62 -8.90
C LEU A 151 -1.49 -15.79 -9.03
N LYS A 152 -1.94 -16.97 -9.49
CA LYS A 152 -1.09 -18.15 -9.65
C LYS A 152 0.14 -17.92 -10.52
N ASN A 153 0.02 -17.09 -11.56
CA ASN A 153 1.12 -16.82 -12.48
C ASN A 153 1.83 -15.48 -12.20
N ALA A 154 1.40 -14.74 -11.17
CA ALA A 154 1.97 -13.46 -10.77
C ALA A 154 2.95 -13.59 -9.60
N VAL A 155 3.94 -12.69 -9.57
CA VAL A 155 4.71 -12.39 -8.36
C VAL A 155 4.09 -11.14 -7.76
N PHE A 156 3.53 -11.25 -6.55
CA PHE A 156 2.74 -10.18 -5.96
C PHE A 156 3.02 -9.97 -4.47
N LEU A 157 2.78 -8.74 -4.02
CA LEU A 157 2.58 -8.39 -2.62
C LEU A 157 1.12 -7.95 -2.41
N LEU A 158 0.38 -8.72 -1.62
CA LEU A 158 -0.98 -8.37 -1.21
C LEU A 158 -0.96 -7.85 0.22
N VAL A 159 -1.30 -6.59 0.43
CA VAL A 159 -1.48 -6.00 1.76
C VAL A 159 -2.95 -6.06 2.15
N LEU A 160 -3.23 -6.70 3.28
CA LEU A 160 -4.55 -6.79 3.91
C LEU A 160 -4.51 -5.97 5.19
N ASP A 161 -5.03 -4.76 5.13
CA ASP A 161 -4.98 -3.80 6.23
C ASP A 161 -6.20 -3.92 7.14
N ASP A 162 -5.96 -3.93 8.44
CA ASP A 162 -6.91 -3.98 9.55
C ASP A 162 -7.83 -5.22 9.54
N VAL A 163 -7.31 -6.43 9.32
CA VAL A 163 -8.12 -7.66 9.31
C VAL A 163 -8.67 -7.98 10.72
N TRP A 164 -9.98 -8.13 10.84
CA TRP A 164 -10.66 -8.27 12.13
C TRP A 164 -10.78 -9.72 12.63
N THR A 165 -11.11 -10.67 11.76
CA THR A 165 -11.47 -12.04 12.17
C THR A 165 -10.71 -13.12 11.41
N PRO A 166 -10.49 -14.30 12.02
CA PRO A 166 -9.95 -15.46 11.30
C PRO A 166 -10.81 -15.89 10.11
N ASP A 167 -12.13 -15.65 10.16
CA ASP A 167 -13.03 -16.00 9.07
C ASP A 167 -12.82 -15.08 7.86
N ALA A 168 -12.57 -13.78 8.07
CA ALA A 168 -12.13 -12.88 7.00
C ALA A 168 -10.88 -13.38 6.30
N TRP A 169 -9.90 -13.85 7.07
CA TRP A 169 -8.73 -14.47 6.49
C TRP A 169 -9.05 -15.76 5.71
N LYS A 170 -9.94 -16.62 6.21
CA LYS A 170 -10.32 -17.85 5.50
C LYS A 170 -10.96 -17.56 4.15
N ASP A 171 -11.81 -16.54 4.07
CA ASP A 171 -12.43 -16.12 2.82
C ASP A 171 -11.38 -15.59 1.84
N ILE A 172 -10.50 -14.68 2.28
CA ILE A 172 -9.41 -14.15 1.45
C ILE A 172 -8.50 -15.27 0.93
N LYS A 173 -8.20 -16.26 1.77
CA LYS A 173 -7.35 -17.40 1.42
C LYS A 173 -7.88 -18.19 0.22
N ARG A 174 -9.20 -18.17 -0.04
CA ARG A 174 -9.82 -18.86 -1.19
C ARG A 174 -9.36 -18.29 -2.53
N ALA A 175 -9.01 -17.01 -2.58
CA ALA A 175 -8.49 -16.34 -3.77
C ALA A 175 -6.98 -16.54 -3.98
N LEU A 176 -6.27 -17.15 -3.03
CA LEU A 176 -4.82 -17.29 -3.10
C LEU A 176 -4.39 -18.65 -3.71
N PRO A 177 -3.30 -18.69 -4.49
CA PRO A 177 -2.83 -19.92 -5.15
C PRO A 177 -2.08 -20.86 -4.18
N TRP A 178 -2.79 -21.41 -3.19
CA TRP A 178 -2.22 -22.35 -2.21
C TRP A 178 -1.91 -23.71 -2.83
N GLY A 179 -0.78 -24.32 -2.44
CA GLY A 179 -0.42 -25.68 -2.82
C GLY A 179 -0.19 -25.92 -4.32
N SER A 180 -0.32 -24.88 -5.15
CA SER A 180 -0.04 -24.96 -6.58
C SER A 180 1.37 -24.44 -6.85
N SER A 181 2.25 -25.28 -7.40
CA SER A 181 3.50 -24.79 -7.96
C SER A 181 3.21 -23.79 -9.08
N ARG A 182 3.90 -22.66 -9.05
CA ARG A 182 4.03 -21.79 -10.23
C ARG A 182 4.59 -22.62 -11.37
N SER A 183 4.06 -22.43 -12.57
CA SER A 183 4.78 -22.92 -13.76
C SER A 183 6.14 -22.22 -13.77
N PRO A 184 7.26 -22.93 -14.00
CA PRO A 184 8.58 -22.31 -14.04
C PRO A 184 8.54 -21.11 -15.00
N SER A 185 8.67 -19.90 -14.47
CA SER A 185 8.84 -18.72 -15.31
C SER A 185 10.28 -18.70 -15.84
N SER A 186 10.52 -17.98 -16.93
CA SER A 186 11.88 -17.80 -17.47
C SER A 186 12.55 -16.54 -16.92
N LEU A 187 12.00 -15.96 -15.85
CA LEU A 187 12.36 -14.63 -15.36
C LEU A 187 13.35 -14.72 -14.19
N PRO A 188 14.25 -13.73 -14.03
CA PRO A 188 15.24 -13.69 -12.94
C PRO A 188 14.64 -13.75 -11.52
N SER A 189 13.35 -13.43 -11.37
CA SER A 189 12.56 -13.45 -10.14
C SER A 189 12.11 -14.85 -9.69
N ASP A 190 12.59 -15.94 -10.31
CA ASP A 190 12.19 -17.31 -9.99
C ASP A 190 12.44 -17.75 -8.53
N LYS A 191 13.19 -16.97 -7.75
CA LYS A 191 13.37 -17.18 -6.31
C LYS A 191 12.39 -16.38 -5.44
N THR A 192 11.73 -15.36 -5.98
CA THR A 192 10.83 -14.50 -5.21
C THR A 192 9.45 -15.15 -5.13
N SER A 193 9.13 -15.66 -3.94
CA SER A 193 7.77 -16.12 -3.62
C SER A 193 6.84 -14.94 -3.40
N SER A 194 5.59 -15.01 -3.87
CA SER A 194 4.57 -14.01 -3.55
C SER A 194 4.34 -13.91 -2.05
N LYS A 195 3.89 -12.74 -1.59
CA LYS A 195 3.72 -12.45 -0.16
C LYS A 195 2.35 -11.84 0.13
N VAL A 196 1.82 -12.18 1.30
CA VAL A 196 0.70 -11.48 1.93
C VAL A 196 1.21 -10.80 3.19
N LEU A 197 0.97 -9.50 3.32
CA LEU A 197 1.25 -8.72 4.52
C LEU A 197 -0.09 -8.36 5.18
N ILE A 198 -0.29 -8.81 6.40
CA ILE A 198 -1.52 -8.55 7.16
C ILE A 198 -1.23 -7.53 8.25
N THR A 199 -2.08 -6.52 8.42
CA THR A 199 -2.13 -5.75 9.67
C THR A 199 -3.38 -6.15 10.44
N SER A 200 -3.25 -6.39 11.74
CA SER A 200 -4.40 -6.77 12.59
C SER A 200 -4.19 -6.36 14.05
N ARG A 201 -5.28 -6.21 14.80
CA ARG A 201 -5.24 -6.09 16.26
C ARG A 201 -5.28 -7.45 16.96
N HIS A 202 -5.67 -8.49 16.25
CA HIS A 202 -6.01 -9.79 16.83
C HIS A 202 -4.96 -10.82 16.45
N THR A 203 -4.20 -11.29 17.44
CA THR A 203 -3.22 -12.37 17.26
C THR A 203 -3.85 -13.64 16.67
N SER A 204 -5.13 -13.89 16.95
CA SER A 204 -5.89 -15.01 16.37
C SER A 204 -5.95 -14.98 14.84
N VAL A 205 -6.02 -13.79 14.23
CA VAL A 205 -5.97 -13.64 12.76
C VAL A 205 -4.60 -14.09 12.25
N ALA A 206 -3.53 -13.60 12.86
CA ALA A 206 -2.18 -13.95 12.45
C ALA A 206 -1.88 -15.45 12.58
N LEU A 207 -2.29 -16.07 13.70
CA LEU A 207 -2.11 -17.51 13.92
C LEU A 207 -2.97 -18.36 12.97
N SER A 208 -4.15 -17.85 12.58
CA SER A 208 -4.95 -18.50 11.53
C SER A 208 -4.32 -18.36 10.15
N ALA A 209 -3.55 -17.30 9.93
CA ALA A 209 -2.90 -17.01 8.66
C ALA A 209 -1.61 -17.78 8.45
N ASN A 210 -0.78 -17.84 9.48
CA ASN A 210 0.44 -18.63 9.50
C ASN A 210 0.66 -19.20 10.91
N PRO A 211 0.25 -20.46 11.17
CA PRO A 211 0.42 -21.07 12.49
C PRO A 211 1.88 -21.42 12.82
N ASN A 212 2.76 -21.41 11.82
CA ASN A 212 4.16 -21.85 11.96
C ASN A 212 5.12 -20.68 12.20
N GLU A 213 4.66 -19.43 12.05
CA GLU A 213 5.49 -18.24 12.24
C GLU A 213 4.86 -17.32 13.29
N GLN A 214 5.70 -16.76 14.17
CA GLN A 214 5.20 -15.76 15.11
C GLN A 214 4.90 -14.44 14.39
N PRO A 215 3.74 -13.82 14.65
CA PRO A 215 3.45 -12.49 14.12
C PRO A 215 4.46 -11.46 14.62
N TYR A 216 4.72 -10.47 13.79
CA TYR A 216 5.51 -9.31 14.15
C TYR A 216 4.69 -8.41 15.08
N ALA A 217 4.95 -8.50 16.39
CA ALA A 217 4.31 -7.62 17.37
C ALA A 217 4.94 -6.24 17.32
N LEU A 218 4.20 -5.27 16.77
CA LEU A 218 4.71 -3.91 16.65
C LEU A 218 4.87 -3.29 18.05
N ARG A 219 6.09 -2.87 18.37
CA ARG A 219 6.42 -2.24 19.65
C ARG A 219 5.87 -0.82 19.73
N PHE A 220 5.80 -0.30 20.95
CA PHE A 220 5.62 1.12 21.17
C PHE A 220 6.86 1.90 20.75
N LEU A 221 6.65 3.13 20.29
CA LEU A 221 7.72 4.11 20.14
C LEU A 221 8.31 4.43 21.53
N ASN A 222 9.63 4.57 21.59
CA ASN A 222 10.28 5.09 22.78
C ASN A 222 10.02 6.62 22.90
N LYS A 223 10.47 7.23 24.01
CA LYS A 223 10.21 8.66 24.28
C LYS A 223 10.78 9.57 23.19
N ASP A 224 11.99 9.28 22.71
CA ASP A 224 12.68 10.10 21.73
C ASP A 224 12.04 9.99 20.35
N GLU A 225 11.64 8.77 19.96
CA GLU A 225 10.89 8.50 18.74
C GLU A 225 9.51 9.17 18.76
N SER A 226 8.79 9.03 19.88
CA SER A 226 7.48 9.66 20.08
C SER A 226 7.58 11.18 19.95
N TRP A 227 8.62 11.78 20.54
CA TRP A 227 8.87 13.21 20.46
C TRP A 227 9.18 13.67 19.03
N LYS A 228 10.07 12.94 18.33
CA LYS A 228 10.43 13.25 16.93
C LYS A 228 9.23 13.11 15.99
N ASN A 229 8.40 12.09 16.21
CA ASN A 229 7.21 11.85 15.40
C ASN A 229 6.19 12.99 15.57
N ASN A 230 5.88 13.38 16.82
CA ASN A 230 5.03 14.55 17.08
C ASN A 230 5.60 15.83 16.46
N ALA A 231 6.88 16.11 16.66
CA ALA A 231 7.53 17.30 16.09
C ALA A 231 7.50 17.34 14.55
N THR A 232 7.50 16.17 13.90
CA THR A 232 7.39 16.07 12.44
C THR A 232 5.96 16.32 11.99
N VAL A 233 4.96 15.80 12.70
CA VAL A 233 3.53 16.06 12.43
C VAL A 233 3.22 17.56 12.54
N TYR A 234 3.72 18.25 13.57
CA TYR A 234 3.51 19.69 13.77
C TYR A 234 4.26 20.60 12.79
N ARG A 235 5.32 20.11 12.11
CA ARG A 235 6.04 20.87 11.08
C ARG A 235 5.47 20.69 9.68
N SER A 236 4.62 19.68 9.49
CA SER A 236 3.93 19.38 8.23
C SER A 236 2.52 19.97 8.15
N LEU A 237 2.11 20.73 9.16
CA LEU A 237 0.89 21.56 9.23
C LEU A 237 1.30 23.03 9.14
#